data_AF-A0AAE2XXU0-F1
#
_entry.id   AF-A0AAE2XXU0-F1
#
_cell.length_a   1.000
_cell.length_b   1.000
_cell.length_c   1.000
_cell.angle_alpha   90.00
_cell.angle_beta   90.00
_cell.angle_gamma   90.00
#
_symmetry.space_group_name_H-M   'P 1'
#
loop_
_entity.id
_entity.type
_entity.pdbx_description
1 polymer ?
#
loop_
_entity_poly.entity_id
_entity_poly.type
_entity_poly.pdbx_seq_one_letter_code
_entity_poly.pdbx_strand_id
1 'polypeptide(L)'
;MLTKPLFQNLSELLNRIDEGKTEDIHECLERCWKEFYILEKNPEIPSEDFQKMRKLLEEITVAIEAYEAGAITVKEFNRIKIKVFEE
;
A
#
# COMPACT_ATOMS: atom_id res chain seq x y z
N MET A 1 -6.21 8.96 -18.47
CA MET A 1 -6.74 7.64 -18.05
C MET A 1 -5.56 6.76 -17.70
N LEU A 2 -5.24 6.58 -16.42
CA LEU A 2 -4.26 5.59 -15.98
C LEU A 2 -4.99 4.22 -15.96
N THR A 3 -4.87 3.47 -17.05
CA THR A 3 -5.52 2.18 -17.26
C THR A 3 -4.66 1.05 -16.72
N LYS A 4 -4.92 0.69 -15.45
CA LYS A 4 -4.51 -0.49 -14.65
C LYS A 4 -3.86 -0.01 -13.35
N PRO A 5 -4.22 -0.60 -12.19
CA PRO A 5 -3.43 -0.37 -10.99
C PRO A 5 -2.03 -0.91 -11.28
N LEU A 6 -1.03 -0.03 -11.27
CA LEU A 6 0.38 -0.41 -11.33
C LEU A 6 0.77 -1.38 -10.19
N PHE A 7 -0.07 -1.43 -9.15
CA PHE A 7 0.04 -2.35 -8.03
C PHE A 7 -1.24 -3.18 -7.85
N GLN A 8 -1.23 -4.41 -8.35
CA GLN A 8 -2.34 -5.33 -8.10
C GLN A 8 -2.40 -5.75 -6.63
N ASN A 9 -1.24 -5.96 -5.99
CA ASN A 9 -1.17 -6.42 -4.61
C ASN A 9 -1.62 -5.34 -3.62
N LEU A 10 -1.40 -4.05 -3.95
CA LEU A 10 -1.81 -2.93 -3.09
C LEU A 10 -3.33 -2.85 -2.96
N SER A 11 -4.05 -3.04 -4.07
CA SER A 11 -5.52 -3.03 -4.05
C SER A 11 -6.07 -4.18 -3.19
N GLU A 12 -5.45 -5.36 -3.26
CA GLU A 12 -5.81 -6.51 -2.42
C GLU A 12 -5.55 -6.23 -0.93
N LEU A 13 -4.37 -5.72 -0.60
CA LEU A 13 -3.98 -5.35 0.77
C LEU A 13 -5.00 -4.39 1.39
N LEU A 14 -5.34 -3.33 0.67
CA LEU A 14 -6.27 -2.30 1.14
C LEU A 14 -7.70 -2.78 1.30
N ASN A 15 -8.16 -3.69 0.43
CA ASN A 15 -9.49 -4.29 0.56
C ASN A 15 -9.55 -5.20 1.79
N ARG A 16 -8.50 -5.97 2.07
CA ARG A 16 -8.42 -6.80 3.29
C ARG A 16 -8.49 -5.94 4.55
N ILE A 17 -7.80 -4.80 4.56
CA ILE A 17 -7.87 -3.86 5.68
C ILE A 17 -9.28 -3.28 5.84
N ASP A 18 -9.94 -2.86 4.75
CA ASP A 18 -11.32 -2.36 4.79
C ASP A 18 -12.28 -3.39 5.38
N GLU A 19 -12.07 -4.67 5.06
CA GLU A 19 -12.86 -5.80 5.56
C GLU A 19 -12.47 -6.21 7.00
N GLY A 20 -11.49 -5.55 7.61
CA GLY A 20 -10.94 -5.90 8.94
C GLY A 20 -10.19 -7.23 8.96
N LYS A 21 -9.88 -7.80 7.79
CA LYS A 21 -9.20 -9.09 7.63
C LYS A 21 -7.69 -8.90 7.73
N THR A 22 -7.17 -9.03 8.94
CA THR A 22 -5.74 -8.79 9.22
C THR A 22 -4.89 -10.05 9.35
N GLU A 23 -5.50 -11.22 9.23
CA GLU A 23 -4.87 -12.55 9.43
C GLU A 23 -3.62 -12.77 8.56
N ASP A 24 -3.60 -12.22 7.33
CA ASP A 24 -2.44 -12.33 6.41
C ASP A 24 -1.93 -10.96 5.93
N ILE A 25 -2.17 -9.90 6.71
CA ILE A 25 -1.90 -8.53 6.25
C ILE A 25 -0.42 -8.30 5.91
N HIS A 26 0.49 -8.95 6.65
CA HIS A 26 1.93 -8.93 6.40
C HIS A 26 2.32 -9.64 5.12
N GLU A 27 1.69 -10.76 4.79
CA GLU A 27 1.95 -11.47 3.53
C GLU A 27 1.50 -10.63 2.33
N CYS A 28 0.35 -9.96 2.45
CA CYS A 28 -0.13 -9.02 1.45
C CYS A 28 0.81 -7.81 1.30
N LEU A 29 1.32 -7.27 2.41
CA LEU A 29 2.30 -6.18 2.40
C LEU A 29 3.62 -6.61 1.76
N GLU A 30 4.12 -7.80 2.07
CA GLU A 30 5.33 -8.36 1.46
C GLU A 30 5.17 -8.53 -0.06
N ARG A 31 4.00 -8.99 -0.51
CA ARG A 31 3.67 -9.08 -1.95
C ARG A 31 3.70 -7.70 -2.62
N CYS A 32 3.22 -6.66 -1.95
CA CYS A 32 3.31 -5.29 -2.46
C CYS A 32 4.77 -4.86 -2.61
N TRP A 33 5.61 -5.06 -1.59
CA TRP A 33 7.04 -4.75 -1.68
C TRP A 33 7.75 -5.54 -2.78
N LYS A 34 7.41 -6.83 -2.97
CA LYS A 34 7.95 -7.62 -4.09
C LYS A 34 7.57 -7.05 -5.45
N GLU A 35 6.32 -6.67 -5.64
CA GLU A 35 5.85 -6.00 -6.86
C GLU A 35 6.60 -4.68 -7.09
N PHE A 36 6.78 -3.87 -6.04
CA PHE A 36 7.58 -2.64 -6.09
C PHE A 36 9.00 -2.90 -6.63
N TYR A 37 9.73 -3.85 -6.04
CA TYR A 37 11.11 -4.15 -6.45
C TYR A 37 11.22 -4.74 -7.86
N ILE A 38 10.18 -5.41 -8.35
CA ILE A 38 10.11 -5.87 -9.74
C ILE A 38 9.93 -4.66 -10.66
N LEU A 39 9.00 -3.77 -10.30
CA LEU A 39 8.74 -2.56 -11.06
C LEU A 39 9.96 -1.63 -11.06
N GLU A 40 10.67 -1.45 -9.94
CA GLU A 40 11.86 -0.58 -9.81
C GLU A 40 12.95 -0.89 -10.84
N LYS A 41 13.00 -2.15 -11.30
CA LYS A 41 13.95 -2.60 -12.35
C LYS A 41 13.47 -2.33 -13.77
N ASN A 42 12.23 -1.85 -13.94
CA ASN A 42 11.65 -1.49 -15.22
C ASN A 42 12.04 -0.05 -15.61
N PRO A 43 12.88 0.14 -16.64
CA PRO A 43 13.30 1.47 -17.08
C PRO A 43 12.19 2.28 -17.75
N GLU A 44 11.03 1.69 -18.05
CA GLU A 44 9.89 2.37 -18.67
C GLU A 44 9.07 3.22 -17.69
N ILE A 45 9.26 3.02 -16.38
CA ILE A 45 8.51 3.75 -15.35
C ILE A 45 9.32 4.97 -14.91
N PRO A 46 8.75 6.18 -14.92
CA PRO A 46 9.40 7.39 -14.46
C PRO A 46 9.88 7.28 -13.00
N SER A 47 11.09 7.78 -12.72
CA SER A 47 11.66 7.78 -11.37
C SER A 47 10.81 8.51 -10.32
N GLU A 48 10.04 9.53 -10.73
CA GLU A 48 9.11 10.24 -9.86
C GLU A 48 7.95 9.34 -9.40
N ASP A 49 7.42 8.52 -10.30
CA ASP A 49 6.35 7.58 -9.99
C ASP A 49 6.84 6.51 -9.00
N PHE A 50 8.10 6.06 -9.11
CA PHE A 50 8.70 5.17 -8.12
C PHE A 50 8.82 5.79 -6.73
N GLN A 51 9.26 7.05 -6.66
CA GLN A 51 9.40 7.72 -5.36
C GLN A 51 8.03 7.87 -4.67
N LYS A 52 6.99 8.22 -5.44
CA LYS A 52 5.62 8.26 -4.95
C LYS A 52 5.14 6.91 -4.47
N MET A 53 5.33 5.85 -5.28
CA MET A 53 4.95 4.48 -4.92
C MET A 53 5.68 3.96 -3.67
N ARG A 54 6.98 4.26 -3.54
CA ARG A 54 7.76 3.87 -2.37
C ARG A 54 7.22 4.52 -1.10
N LYS A 55 7.03 5.84 -1.14
CA LYS A 55 6.48 6.61 -0.03
C LYS A 55 5.11 6.05 0.38
N LEU A 56 4.29 5.68 -0.60
CA LEU A 56 2.99 5.05 -0.38
C LEU A 56 3.08 3.76 0.45
N LEU A 57 3.99 2.86 0.06
CA LEU A 57 4.18 1.58 0.73
C LEU A 57 4.76 1.75 2.13
N GLU A 58 5.66 2.72 2.31
CA GLU A 58 6.20 3.07 3.63
C GLU A 58 5.08 3.59 4.56
N GLU A 59 4.23 4.49 4.08
CA GLU A 59 3.09 5.01 4.85
C GLU A 59 2.09 3.91 5.23
N ILE A 60 1.79 2.99 4.31
CA ILE A 60 0.90 1.85 4.57
C ILE A 60 1.53 0.87 5.56
N THR A 61 2.83 0.61 5.44
CA THR A 61 3.57 -0.25 6.40
C THR A 61 3.44 0.30 7.82
N VAL A 62 3.71 1.60 8.01
CA VAL A 62 3.60 2.27 9.31
C VAL A 62 2.15 2.23 9.82
N ALA A 63 1.16 2.43 8.95
CA ALA A 63 -0.24 2.37 9.35
C ALA A 63 -0.66 0.96 9.81
N ILE A 64 -0.15 -0.10 9.16
CA ILE A 64 -0.42 -1.49 9.56
C ILE A 64 0.18 -1.76 10.93
N GLU A 65 1.46 -1.40 11.13
CA GLU A 65 2.15 -1.56 12.42
C GLU A 65 1.42 -0.80 13.55
N ALA A 66 0.98 0.43 13.29
CA ALA A 66 0.23 1.22 14.26
C ALA A 66 -1.14 0.61 14.57
N TYR A 67 -1.81 0.02 13.59
CA TYR A 67 -3.09 -0.67 13.79
C TYR A 67 -2.92 -1.92 14.65
N GLU A 68 -1.92 -2.75 14.37
CA GLU A 68 -1.62 -3.96 15.14
C GLU A 68 -1.17 -3.66 16.57
N ALA A 69 -0.46 -2.55 16.77
CA ALA A 69 -0.11 -2.05 18.09
C ALA A 69 -1.32 -1.48 18.87
N GLY A 70 -2.50 -1.39 18.24
CA GLY A 70 -3.70 -0.75 18.82
C GLY A 70 -3.57 0.76 18.96
N ALA A 71 -2.58 1.37 18.31
CA ALA A 71 -2.32 2.81 18.36
C ALA A 71 -3.27 3.61 17.46
N ILE A 72 -3.81 2.99 16.40
CA ILE A 72 -4.82 3.59 15.52
C ILE A 72 -5.99 2.62 15.28
N THR A 73 -7.16 3.19 15.03
CA THR A 73 -8.37 2.45 14.65
C THR A 73 -8.41 2.19 13.15
N VAL A 74 -9.24 1.23 12.71
CA VAL A 74 -9.56 1.01 11.27
C VAL A 74 -10.02 2.30 10.59
N LYS A 75 -10.73 3.18 11.31
CA LYS A 75 -11.20 4.47 10.78
C LYS A 75 -10.04 5.44 10.51
N GLU A 76 -9.02 5.45 11.35
CA GLU A 76 -7.82 6.26 11.16
C GLU A 76 -6.95 5.69 10.04
N PHE A 77 -6.85 4.37 9.96
CA PHE A 77 -6.23 3.69 8.82
C PHE A 77 -6.89 4.10 7.50
N ASN A 78 -8.23 4.05 7.43
CA ASN A 78 -8.98 4.41 6.23
C ASN A 78 -8.78 5.87 5.83
N ARG A 79 -8.51 6.78 6.78
CA ARG A 79 -8.14 8.16 6.47
C ARG A 79 -6.76 8.28 5.85
N ILE A 80 -5.79 7.48 6.30
CA ILE A 80 -4.45 7.42 5.71
C ILE A 80 -4.57 6.90 4.28
N LYS A 81 -5.36 5.84 4.05
CA LYS A 81 -5.70 5.34 2.72
C LYS A 81 -6.29 6.42 1.80
N ILE A 82 -7.29 7.20 2.22
CA ILE A 82 -7.87 8.23 1.34
C ILE A 82 -6.81 9.25 0.89
N LYS A 83 -5.97 9.73 1.82
CA LYS A 83 -4.87 10.66 1.49
C LYS A 83 -3.89 10.09 0.46
N VAL A 84 -3.56 8.81 0.64
CA VAL A 84 -2.68 8.01 -0.21
C VAL A 84 -3.22 7.87 -1.65
N PHE A 85 -4.54 7.92 -1.88
CA PHE A 85 -5.15 7.75 -3.21
C PHE A 85 -5.66 9.05 -3.87
N GLU A 86 -5.77 10.14 -3.13
CA GLU A 86 -6.24 11.44 -3.64
C GLU A 86 -5.11 12.43 -3.98
N GLU A 87 -3.85 12.13 -3.65
CA GLU A 87 -2.64 12.86 -4.09
C GLU A 87 -2.04 12.29 -5.39
#